data_AF-A0A2T2TBJ5-F1
#
_entry.id   AF-A0A2T2TBJ5-F1
#
_cell.length_a   1.000
_cell.length_b   1.000
_cell.length_c   1.000
_cell.angle_alpha   90.00
_cell.angle_beta   90.00
_cell.angle_gamma   90.00
#
_symmetry.space_group_name_H-M   'P 1'
#
loop_
_entity.id
_entity.type
_entity.pdbx_description
1 polymer ?
#
loop_
_entity_poly.entity_id
_entity_poly.type
_entity_poly.pdbx_seq_one_letter_code
_entity_poly.pdbx_strand_id
1 'polypeptide(L)'
;MEASSPPDTWTTAHDLSLVYIALAYGTDKDLADAELDVIVERLSRWNPPEAALEEGGQDVQEVIMEAAAIYLEEDADHEIAGSVETLGQTLAEEDRRHALEDALRIAEADGVLLSSEQNLLSALAEAWHLRTTGRQLIEESSVEVEAVDTAWSFLHDLGLVYVILAHSTDSALSDAELSAVLGRLQDWHEEVTEDDAREVLREVLTFYGEQPSEEALEASVRSIKEALPPAQRLVALDDLMTIADIEGDRSGNKREMIEGLADAWGVPVRMRAAPQDGEA
;
A
#
# COMPACT_ATOMS: atom_id res chain seq x y z
N MET A 1 -18.97 20.08 2.35
CA MET A 1 -17.79 19.25 2.62
C MET A 1 -16.79 20.20 3.24
N GLU A 2 -16.84 20.31 4.56
CA GLU A 2 -15.78 20.97 5.31
C GLU A 2 -14.62 19.98 5.27
N ALA A 3 -13.50 20.39 4.67
CA ALA A 3 -12.23 19.75 4.94
C ALA A 3 -12.05 19.80 6.46
N SER A 4 -11.76 18.67 7.09
CA SER A 4 -11.38 18.65 8.50
C SER A 4 -10.08 19.45 8.59
N SER A 5 -10.17 20.73 8.92
CA SER A 5 -8.97 21.51 9.19
C SER A 5 -8.27 20.85 10.37
N PRO A 6 -6.95 20.63 10.32
CA PRO A 6 -6.23 20.15 11.49
C PRO A 6 -6.55 21.09 12.67
N PRO A 7 -6.75 20.55 13.89
CA PRO A 7 -7.11 21.37 15.04
C PRO A 7 -6.08 22.49 15.24
N ASP A 8 -6.49 23.64 15.78
CA ASP A 8 -5.65 24.83 16.01
C ASP A 8 -4.39 24.56 16.88
N THR A 9 -4.23 23.33 17.40
CA THR A 9 -3.12 22.81 18.21
C THR A 9 -2.17 21.86 17.46
N TRP A 10 -2.35 21.63 16.16
CA TRP A 10 -1.51 20.72 15.38
C TRP A 10 -0.07 21.25 15.26
N THR A 11 0.91 20.41 15.62
CA THR A 11 2.34 20.77 15.68
C THR A 11 3.19 19.83 14.83
N THR A 12 4.47 20.18 14.65
CA THR A 12 5.47 19.29 14.04
C THR A 12 5.53 17.90 14.67
N ALA A 13 5.24 17.79 15.98
CA ALA A 13 5.19 16.50 16.66
C ALA A 13 3.99 15.65 16.21
N HIS A 14 2.87 16.27 15.84
CA HIS A 14 1.72 15.56 15.28
C HIS A 14 2.03 15.04 13.88
N ASP A 15 2.62 15.89 13.03
CA ASP A 15 3.04 15.48 11.68
C ASP A 15 4.05 14.32 11.74
N LEU A 16 5.04 14.40 12.63
CA LEU A 16 6.01 13.32 12.83
C LEU A 16 5.33 12.06 13.38
N SER A 17 4.41 12.20 14.33
CA SER A 17 3.68 11.07 14.87
C SER A 17 2.84 10.37 13.81
N LEU A 18 2.18 11.12 12.93
CA LEU A 18 1.38 10.55 11.84
C LEU A 18 2.26 9.77 10.86
N VAL A 19 3.42 10.31 10.48
CA VAL A 19 4.39 9.63 9.63
C VAL A 19 4.95 8.37 10.30
N TYR A 20 5.26 8.41 11.60
CA TYR A 20 5.78 7.27 12.35
C TYR A 20 4.75 6.15 12.53
N ILE A 21 3.49 6.50 12.80
CA ILE A 21 2.40 5.52 12.86
C ILE A 21 2.14 4.93 11.48
N ALA A 22 2.17 5.73 10.42
CA ALA A 22 2.02 5.23 9.06
C ALA A 22 3.17 4.29 8.64
N LEU A 23 4.36 4.46 9.21
CA LEU A 23 5.48 3.57 8.97
C LEU A 23 5.32 2.25 9.70
N ALA A 24 5.05 2.28 11.02
CA ALA A 24 4.94 1.09 11.85
C ALA A 24 3.65 0.31 11.55
N TYR A 25 2.49 0.98 11.62
CA TYR A 25 1.19 0.35 11.43
C TYR A 25 0.73 0.29 9.96
N GLY A 26 1.26 1.13 9.07
CA GLY A 26 0.79 1.16 7.68
C GLY A 26 1.30 0.03 6.80
N THR A 27 2.27 -0.75 7.28
CA THR A 27 2.98 -1.80 6.54
C THR A 27 2.40 -3.17 6.83
N ASP A 28 2.16 -3.50 8.09
CA ASP A 28 1.67 -4.81 8.56
C ASP A 28 0.32 -4.73 9.31
N LYS A 29 -0.22 -3.52 9.52
CA LYS A 29 -1.46 -3.26 10.29
C LYS A 29 -1.38 -3.77 11.73
N ASP A 30 -0.17 -3.91 12.27
CA ASP A 30 0.10 -4.10 13.69
C ASP A 30 0.93 -2.93 14.21
N LEU A 31 0.77 -2.59 15.48
CA LEU A 31 1.65 -1.60 16.11
C LEU A 31 2.17 -2.27 17.36
N ALA A 32 3.34 -2.89 17.24
CA ALA A 32 3.93 -3.64 18.32
C ALA A 32 4.24 -2.71 19.50
N ASP A 33 4.10 -3.22 20.73
CA ASP A 33 4.44 -2.47 21.95
C ASP A 33 5.88 -1.91 21.88
N ALA A 34 6.80 -2.63 21.23
CA ALA A 34 8.18 -2.20 21.03
C ALA A 34 8.31 -0.98 20.11
N GLU A 35 7.55 -0.93 19.01
CA GLU A 35 7.54 0.21 18.08
C GLU A 35 6.90 1.43 18.73
N LEU A 36 5.78 1.23 19.45
CA LEU A 36 5.11 2.30 20.19
C LEU A 36 6.03 2.90 21.26
N ASP A 37 6.77 2.08 22.00
CA ASP A 37 7.76 2.55 22.98
C ASP A 37 8.86 3.41 22.31
N VAL A 38 9.34 2.99 21.14
CA VAL A 38 10.32 3.77 20.37
C VAL A 38 9.71 5.08 19.85
N ILE A 39 8.50 5.06 19.32
CA ILE A 39 7.77 6.25 18.87
C ILE A 39 7.66 7.27 20.01
N VAL A 40 7.26 6.84 21.22
CA VAL A 40 7.19 7.70 22.42
C VAL A 40 8.57 8.26 22.77
N GLU A 41 9.62 7.44 22.78
CA GLU A 41 11.00 7.89 23.07
C GLU A 41 11.46 8.97 22.09
N ARG A 42 11.18 8.79 20.80
CA ARG A 42 11.63 9.72 19.74
C ARG A 42 10.82 10.99 19.70
N LEU A 43 9.49 10.88 19.77
CA LEU A 43 8.62 12.04 19.80
C LEU A 43 8.85 12.92 21.04
N SER A 44 9.31 12.35 22.15
CA SER A 44 9.70 13.14 23.34
C SER A 44 10.84 14.13 23.09
N ARG A 45 11.61 14.00 21.99
CA ARG A 45 12.61 15.00 21.60
C ARG A 45 11.98 16.20 20.89
N TRP A 46 10.90 15.95 20.16
CA TRP A 46 10.16 16.95 19.39
C TRP A 46 9.07 17.63 20.23
N ASN A 47 8.55 16.92 21.23
CA ASN A 47 7.62 17.43 22.22
C ASN A 47 8.11 17.05 23.63
N PRO A 48 9.03 17.83 24.23
CA PRO A 48 9.59 17.50 25.54
C PRO A 48 8.51 17.53 26.63
N PRO A 49 8.64 16.72 27.70
CA PRO A 49 7.63 16.65 28.77
C PRO A 49 7.33 18.00 29.42
N GLU A 50 8.29 18.93 29.41
CA GLU A 50 8.11 20.29 29.89
C GLU A 50 7.13 21.11 29.03
N ALA A 51 7.00 20.80 27.73
CA ALA A 51 6.03 21.44 26.83
C ALA A 51 4.59 21.13 27.26
N ALA A 52 4.32 19.94 27.78
CA ALA A 52 3.02 19.56 28.34
C ALA A 52 2.65 20.34 29.63
N LEU A 53 3.62 21.01 30.27
CA LEU A 53 3.38 21.86 31.44
C LEU A 53 3.07 23.31 31.06
N GLU A 54 3.20 23.68 29.78
CA GLU A 54 2.82 24.99 29.27
C GLU A 54 1.30 25.12 29.11
N GLU A 55 0.79 26.35 29.13
CA GLU A 55 -0.65 26.59 29.01
C GLU A 55 -1.14 26.21 27.60
N GLY A 56 -1.86 25.08 27.50
CA GLY A 56 -2.30 24.51 26.23
C GLY A 56 -1.33 23.49 25.61
N GLY A 57 -0.27 23.09 26.32
CA GLY A 57 0.62 22.02 25.89
C GLY A 57 0.00 20.63 26.00
N GLN A 58 0.35 19.75 25.07
CA GLN A 58 -0.08 18.35 25.02
C GLN A 58 1.07 17.42 25.41
N ASP A 59 0.76 16.30 26.07
CA ASP A 59 1.75 15.24 26.30
C ASP A 59 2.00 14.44 25.01
N VAL A 60 3.16 13.80 24.91
CA VAL A 60 3.53 12.96 23.75
C VAL A 60 2.50 11.87 23.50
N GLN A 61 1.93 11.28 24.56
CA GLN A 61 0.89 10.25 24.40
C GLN A 61 -0.40 10.81 23.79
N GLU A 62 -0.76 12.05 24.12
CA GLU A 62 -1.94 12.73 23.55
C GLU A 62 -1.73 13.00 22.06
N VAL A 63 -0.56 13.51 21.68
CA VAL A 63 -0.14 13.71 20.29
C VAL A 63 -0.22 12.40 19.48
N ILE A 64 0.28 11.30 20.05
CA ILE A 64 0.24 9.98 19.41
C ILE A 64 -1.20 9.50 19.23
N MET A 65 -2.06 9.63 20.25
CA MET A 65 -3.46 9.22 20.13
C MET A 65 -4.24 10.05 19.11
N GLU A 66 -3.99 11.36 19.02
CA GLU A 66 -4.60 12.22 18.01
C GLU A 66 -4.15 11.84 16.59
N ALA A 67 -2.85 11.60 16.39
CA ALA A 67 -2.33 11.13 15.12
C ALA A 67 -2.85 9.73 14.73
N ALA A 68 -2.95 8.81 15.70
CA ALA A 68 -3.53 7.48 15.49
C ALA A 68 -5.02 7.56 15.12
N ALA A 69 -5.78 8.47 15.73
CA ALA A 69 -7.17 8.68 15.41
C ALA A 69 -7.34 9.13 13.94
N ILE A 70 -6.53 10.08 13.49
CA ILE A 70 -6.53 10.53 12.08
C ILE A 70 -6.10 9.44 11.12
N TYR A 71 -5.09 8.65 11.50
CA TYR A 71 -4.66 7.51 10.68
C TYR A 71 -5.78 6.48 10.45
N LEU A 72 -6.72 6.36 11.39
CA LEU A 72 -7.87 5.45 11.29
C LEU A 72 -9.06 6.03 10.50
N GLU A 73 -9.00 7.29 10.07
CA GLU A 73 -10.03 7.90 9.23
C GLU A 73 -9.85 7.54 7.73
N GLU A 74 -10.94 7.60 6.95
CA GLU A 74 -10.94 7.18 5.53
C GLU A 74 -9.98 8.01 4.63
N ASP A 75 -9.64 9.24 5.04
CA ASP A 75 -8.78 10.16 4.27
C ASP A 75 -7.31 10.20 4.76
N ALA A 76 -6.87 9.23 5.58
CA ALA A 76 -5.55 9.22 6.21
C ALA A 76 -4.37 9.40 5.24
N ASP A 77 -4.45 8.84 4.03
CA ASP A 77 -3.40 8.96 3.00
C ASP A 77 -3.15 10.41 2.58
N HIS A 78 -4.21 11.23 2.52
CA HIS A 78 -4.09 12.65 2.19
C HIS A 78 -3.38 13.42 3.31
N GLU A 79 -3.74 13.15 4.56
CA GLU A 79 -3.15 13.77 5.73
C GLU A 79 -1.68 13.38 5.89
N ILE A 80 -1.32 12.11 5.67
CA ILE A 80 0.07 11.64 5.69
C ILE A 80 0.89 12.35 4.62
N ALA A 81 0.39 12.42 3.39
CA ALA A 81 1.08 13.13 2.31
C ALA A 81 1.28 14.62 2.63
N GLY A 82 0.26 15.26 3.21
CA GLY A 82 0.31 16.65 3.67
C GLY A 82 1.34 16.86 4.78
N SER A 83 1.41 15.96 5.76
CA SER A 83 2.39 15.99 6.85
C SER A 83 3.82 15.79 6.33
N VAL A 84 4.05 14.85 5.40
CA VAL A 84 5.37 14.62 4.79
C VAL A 84 5.84 15.87 4.05
N GLU A 85 4.97 16.51 3.27
CA GLU A 85 5.29 17.75 2.56
C GLU A 85 5.57 18.90 3.56
N THR A 86 4.72 19.06 4.57
CA THR A 86 4.83 20.10 5.60
C THR A 86 6.14 19.98 6.37
N LEU A 87 6.49 18.77 6.82
CA LEU A 87 7.78 18.49 7.46
C LEU A 87 8.95 18.76 6.53
N GLY A 88 8.82 18.38 5.25
CA GLY A 88 9.84 18.62 4.23
C GLY A 88 10.17 20.11 4.03
N GLN A 89 9.18 20.99 4.20
CA GLN A 89 9.31 22.45 4.07
C GLN A 89 9.69 23.14 5.39
N THR A 90 9.26 22.60 6.52
CA THR A 90 9.38 23.23 7.85
C THR A 90 10.69 22.85 8.55
N LEU A 91 11.11 21.60 8.45
CA LEU A 91 12.31 21.10 9.11
C LEU A 91 13.59 21.48 8.34
N ALA A 92 14.65 21.77 9.09
CA ALA A 92 15.98 21.92 8.51
C ALA A 92 16.49 20.56 7.97
N GLU A 93 17.49 20.58 7.10
CA GLU A 93 18.06 19.35 6.54
C GLU A 93 18.57 18.37 7.61
N GLU A 94 19.20 18.89 8.67
CA GLU A 94 19.68 18.09 9.81
C GLU A 94 18.53 17.45 10.59
N ASP A 95 17.44 18.19 10.79
CA ASP A 95 16.23 17.72 11.47
C ASP A 95 15.49 16.65 10.65
N ARG A 96 15.40 16.82 9.33
CA ARG A 96 14.85 15.79 8.42
C ARG A 96 15.68 14.51 8.44
N ARG A 97 17.02 14.66 8.54
CA ARG A 97 17.93 13.53 8.66
C ARG A 97 17.71 12.78 9.96
N HIS A 98 17.54 13.49 11.08
CA HIS A 98 17.21 12.88 12.36
C HIS A 98 15.83 12.24 12.39
N ALA A 99 14.83 12.88 11.78
CA ALA A 99 13.50 12.30 11.65
C ALA A 99 13.52 11.00 10.85
N LEU A 100 14.33 10.91 9.79
CA LEU A 100 14.54 9.70 9.00
C LEU A 100 15.32 8.61 9.76
N GLU A 101 16.32 8.98 10.56
CA GLU A 101 17.02 8.04 11.45
C GLU A 101 16.08 7.47 12.51
N ASP A 102 15.21 8.32 13.09
CA ASP A 102 14.22 7.90 14.07
C ASP A 102 13.16 7.00 13.41
N ALA A 103 12.74 7.28 12.17
CA ALA A 103 11.86 6.40 11.38
C ALA A 103 12.47 5.00 11.19
N LEU A 104 13.75 4.91 10.79
CA LEU A 104 14.42 3.61 10.68
C LEU A 104 14.46 2.87 12.03
N ARG A 105 14.74 3.57 13.12
CA ARG A 105 14.78 2.95 14.47
C ARG A 105 13.43 2.39 14.91
N ILE A 106 12.34 3.01 14.49
CA ILE A 106 10.98 2.55 14.77
C ILE A 106 10.74 1.26 14.01
N ALA A 107 11.00 1.25 12.70
CA ALA A 107 10.88 0.05 11.86
C ALA A 107 11.79 -1.10 12.33
N GLU A 108 12.92 -0.81 12.99
CA GLU A 108 13.82 -1.83 13.55
C GLU A 108 13.41 -2.34 14.95
N ALA A 109 12.37 -1.77 15.58
CA ALA A 109 12.12 -1.91 17.01
C ALA A 109 11.71 -3.33 17.43
N ASP A 110 10.98 -4.03 16.56
CA ASP A 110 10.55 -5.41 16.75
C ASP A 110 11.65 -6.43 16.40
N GLY A 111 12.76 -5.96 15.82
CA GLY A 111 13.90 -6.77 15.42
C GLY A 111 13.77 -7.41 14.03
N VAL A 112 12.86 -6.93 13.20
CA VAL A 112 12.74 -7.26 11.77
C VAL A 112 12.61 -5.96 10.98
N LEU A 113 13.15 -5.89 9.76
CA LEU A 113 12.89 -4.75 8.86
C LEU A 113 12.21 -5.24 7.59
N LEU A 114 10.93 -4.92 7.42
CA LEU A 114 10.11 -5.37 6.31
C LEU A 114 10.45 -4.65 5.00
N SER A 115 10.17 -5.27 3.86
CA SER A 115 10.37 -4.66 2.54
C SER A 115 9.43 -3.47 2.30
N SER A 116 8.21 -3.55 2.82
CA SER A 116 7.21 -2.48 2.79
C SER A 116 7.65 -1.23 3.56
N GLU A 117 8.32 -1.40 4.70
CA GLU A 117 8.93 -0.33 5.50
C GLU A 117 10.14 0.29 4.80
N GLN A 118 11.00 -0.53 4.20
CA GLN A 118 12.13 -0.03 3.40
C GLN A 118 11.67 0.84 2.22
N ASN A 119 10.56 0.48 1.59
CA ASN A 119 9.96 1.26 0.51
C ASN A 119 9.42 2.60 1.03
N LEU A 120 8.73 2.62 2.17
CA LEU A 120 8.26 3.86 2.80
C LEU A 120 9.42 4.76 3.26
N LEU A 121 10.45 4.19 3.88
CA LEU A 121 11.68 4.90 4.25
C LEU A 121 12.37 5.51 3.03
N SER A 122 12.41 4.78 1.91
CA SER A 122 12.96 5.27 0.65
C SER A 122 12.13 6.41 0.06
N ALA A 123 10.80 6.31 0.11
CA ALA A 123 9.88 7.35 -0.34
C ALA A 123 9.99 8.63 0.52
N LEU A 124 10.09 8.49 1.85
CA LEU A 124 10.34 9.60 2.77
C LEU A 124 11.69 10.27 2.49
N ALA A 125 12.74 9.47 2.31
CA ALA A 125 14.06 9.97 1.94
C ALA A 125 14.05 10.71 0.59
N GLU A 126 13.24 10.27 -0.37
CA GLU A 126 13.06 10.98 -1.63
C GLU A 126 12.33 12.31 -1.46
N ALA A 127 11.20 12.32 -0.75
CA ALA A 127 10.40 13.50 -0.49
C ALA A 127 11.20 14.60 0.22
N TRP A 128 12.12 14.23 1.12
CA TRP A 128 12.98 15.16 1.84
C TRP A 128 14.34 15.42 1.18
N HIS A 129 14.57 14.89 -0.02
CA HIS A 129 15.81 15.01 -0.79
C HIS A 129 17.06 14.42 -0.09
N LEU A 130 16.85 13.38 0.73
CA LEU A 130 17.83 12.64 1.50
C LEU A 130 18.13 11.24 0.94
N ARG A 131 17.85 10.96 -0.34
CA ARG A 131 18.02 9.62 -0.96
C ARG A 131 19.35 8.92 -0.67
N THR A 132 20.46 9.64 -0.66
CA THR A 132 21.78 9.06 -0.36
C THR A 132 21.86 8.61 1.10
N THR A 133 21.37 9.44 2.01
CA THR A 133 21.32 9.14 3.44
C THR A 133 20.37 8.00 3.74
N GLY A 134 19.17 8.00 3.15
CA GLY A 134 18.20 6.92 3.32
C GLY A 134 18.75 5.56 2.88
N ARG A 135 19.40 5.51 1.71
CA ARG A 135 20.06 4.28 1.24
C ARG A 135 21.15 3.80 2.20
N GLN A 136 22.00 4.71 2.67
CA GLN A 136 23.07 4.37 3.59
C GLN A 136 22.51 3.83 4.92
N LEU A 137 21.45 4.44 5.44
CA LEU A 137 20.80 4.02 6.68
C LEU A 137 20.20 2.60 6.55
N ILE A 138 19.52 2.29 5.44
CA ILE A 138 18.98 0.96 5.18
C ILE A 138 20.11 -0.08 5.02
N GLU A 139 21.17 0.25 4.28
CA GLU A 139 22.34 -0.64 4.10
C GLU A 139 23.11 -0.91 5.40
N GLU A 140 23.12 0.06 6.33
CA GLU A 140 23.79 -0.04 7.64
C GLU A 140 22.89 -0.64 8.73
N SER A 141 21.61 -0.90 8.43
CA SER A 141 20.68 -1.56 9.35
C SER A 141 21.28 -2.87 9.87
N SER A 142 21.23 -3.04 11.19
CA SER A 142 21.82 -4.19 11.88
C SER A 142 20.84 -5.33 12.12
N VAL A 143 19.59 -5.13 11.72
CA VAL A 143 18.47 -6.02 11.96
C VAL A 143 18.40 -7.07 10.85
N GLU A 144 17.82 -8.24 11.15
CA GLU A 144 17.49 -9.19 10.08
C GLU A 144 16.48 -8.50 9.17
N VAL A 145 16.94 -8.09 7.99
CA VAL A 145 16.04 -7.78 6.91
C VAL A 145 15.29 -9.08 6.67
N GLU A 146 14.00 -9.11 7.00
CA GLU A 146 13.12 -10.02 6.29
C GLU A 146 13.18 -9.53 4.84
N ALA A 147 14.16 -10.08 4.11
CA ALA A 147 13.83 -10.61 2.82
C ALA A 147 12.75 -11.63 3.14
N VAL A 148 11.51 -11.16 3.27
CA VAL A 148 10.37 -12.03 3.17
C VAL A 148 10.71 -12.82 1.93
N ASP A 149 10.85 -14.12 2.09
CA ASP A 149 11.00 -15.03 0.97
C ASP A 149 9.63 -15.09 0.24
N THR A 150 8.97 -13.95 0.02
CA THR A 150 7.98 -13.74 -1.03
C THR A 150 8.77 -13.64 -2.32
N ALA A 151 9.36 -14.77 -2.71
CA ALA A 151 9.51 -15.06 -4.13
C ALA A 151 8.16 -14.76 -4.75
N TRP A 152 8.11 -13.71 -5.59
CA TRP A 152 6.93 -13.24 -6.32
C TRP A 152 5.98 -14.40 -6.56
N SER A 153 4.92 -14.43 -5.76
CA SER A 153 4.12 -15.64 -5.58
C SER A 153 3.03 -15.72 -6.64
N PHE A 154 2.38 -16.88 -6.76
CA PHE A 154 1.22 -17.03 -7.64
C PHE A 154 0.12 -15.98 -7.37
N LEU A 155 -0.09 -15.59 -6.10
CA LEU A 155 -1.06 -14.55 -5.77
C LEU A 155 -0.64 -13.17 -6.29
N HIS A 156 0.66 -12.90 -6.39
CA HIS A 156 1.18 -11.68 -7.01
C HIS A 156 0.95 -11.67 -8.52
N ASP A 157 1.25 -12.79 -9.21
CA ASP A 157 0.95 -12.92 -10.64
C ASP A 157 -0.54 -12.70 -10.91
N LEU A 158 -1.41 -13.30 -10.08
CA LEU A 158 -2.85 -13.19 -10.21
C LEU A 158 -3.37 -11.78 -9.92
N GLY A 159 -2.90 -11.18 -8.83
CA GLY A 159 -3.23 -9.80 -8.46
C GLY A 159 -2.79 -8.81 -9.54
N LEU A 160 -1.63 -9.02 -10.15
CA LEU A 160 -1.15 -8.17 -11.25
C LEU A 160 -2.09 -8.20 -12.46
N VAL A 161 -2.56 -9.39 -12.86
CA VAL A 161 -3.53 -9.51 -13.95
C VAL A 161 -4.86 -8.83 -13.60
N TYR A 162 -5.29 -8.89 -12.33
CA TYR A 162 -6.51 -8.23 -11.86
C TYR A 162 -6.40 -6.70 -11.89
N VAL A 163 -5.28 -6.15 -11.39
CA VAL A 163 -4.99 -4.71 -11.39
C VAL A 163 -4.89 -4.17 -12.82
N ILE A 164 -4.22 -4.88 -13.72
CA ILE A 164 -4.13 -4.47 -15.13
C ILE A 164 -5.53 -4.40 -15.75
N LEU A 165 -6.41 -5.36 -15.45
CA LEU A 165 -7.78 -5.33 -15.97
C LEU A 165 -8.57 -4.14 -15.45
N ALA A 166 -8.52 -3.89 -14.14
CA ALA A 166 -9.18 -2.74 -13.53
C ALA A 166 -8.69 -1.42 -14.16
N HIS A 167 -7.36 -1.23 -14.25
CA HIS A 167 -6.77 -0.01 -14.79
C HIS A 167 -6.96 0.17 -16.31
N SER A 168 -7.14 -0.90 -17.08
CA SER A 168 -7.20 -0.85 -18.56
C SER A 168 -8.39 -0.06 -19.13
N THR A 169 -9.38 0.28 -18.30
CA THR A 169 -10.65 0.89 -18.69
C THR A 169 -10.60 2.40 -18.82
N ASP A 170 -10.14 3.05 -17.76
CA ASP A 170 -10.27 4.48 -17.54
C ASP A 170 -8.93 5.11 -17.12
N SER A 171 -7.86 4.30 -17.06
CA SER A 171 -6.53 4.72 -16.58
C SER A 171 -6.53 5.27 -15.15
N ALA A 172 -7.53 4.87 -14.37
CA ALA A 172 -7.59 5.07 -12.93
C ALA A 172 -7.90 3.72 -12.27
N LEU A 173 -7.63 3.60 -10.98
CA LEU A 173 -8.07 2.48 -10.16
C LEU A 173 -8.97 3.07 -9.11
N SER A 174 -10.26 2.72 -9.14
CA SER A 174 -11.19 3.18 -8.12
C SER A 174 -11.10 2.32 -6.86
N ASP A 175 -11.44 2.88 -5.70
CA ASP A 175 -11.45 2.13 -4.43
C ASP A 175 -12.38 0.90 -4.50
N ALA A 176 -13.44 0.97 -5.32
CA ALA A 176 -14.34 -0.13 -5.55
C ALA A 176 -13.69 -1.27 -6.34
N GLU A 177 -12.87 -0.95 -7.35
CA GLU A 177 -12.11 -1.94 -8.10
C GLU A 177 -11.01 -2.55 -7.22
N LEU A 178 -10.26 -1.74 -6.48
CA LEU A 178 -9.23 -2.23 -5.55
C LEU A 178 -9.83 -3.12 -4.44
N SER A 179 -10.95 -2.73 -3.86
CA SER A 179 -11.67 -3.54 -2.86
C SER A 179 -12.13 -4.88 -3.43
N ALA A 180 -12.53 -4.89 -4.71
CA ALA A 180 -12.91 -6.13 -5.37
C ALA A 180 -11.71 -7.01 -5.68
N VAL A 181 -10.60 -6.44 -6.16
CA VAL A 181 -9.34 -7.19 -6.34
C VAL A 181 -8.92 -7.82 -5.02
N LEU A 182 -8.93 -7.05 -3.92
CA LEU A 182 -8.58 -7.52 -2.58
C LEU A 182 -9.48 -8.68 -2.13
N GLY A 183 -10.80 -8.51 -2.21
CA GLY A 183 -11.74 -9.56 -1.82
C GLY A 183 -11.57 -10.84 -2.64
N ARG A 184 -11.26 -10.72 -3.93
CA ARG A 184 -10.99 -11.88 -4.79
C ARG A 184 -9.72 -12.59 -4.36
N LEU A 185 -8.63 -11.87 -4.13
CA LEU A 185 -7.37 -12.44 -3.67
C LEU A 185 -7.52 -13.19 -2.34
N GLN A 186 -8.34 -12.67 -1.42
CA GLN A 186 -8.66 -13.35 -0.18
C GLN A 186 -9.46 -14.65 -0.41
N ASP A 187 -10.41 -14.65 -1.35
CA ASP A 187 -11.23 -15.82 -1.67
C ASP A 187 -10.47 -16.96 -2.38
N TRP A 188 -9.24 -16.71 -2.86
CA TRP A 188 -8.48 -17.68 -3.65
C TRP A 188 -7.96 -18.87 -2.85
N HIS A 189 -7.71 -18.70 -1.56
CA HIS A 189 -7.28 -19.78 -0.68
C HIS A 189 -7.80 -19.55 0.73
N GLU A 190 -8.34 -20.59 1.36
CA GLU A 190 -8.97 -20.49 2.71
C GLU A 190 -7.97 -20.07 3.81
N GLU A 191 -6.67 -20.21 3.54
CA GLU A 191 -5.59 -19.80 4.47
C GLU A 191 -5.11 -18.36 4.23
N VAL A 192 -5.54 -17.67 3.17
CA VAL A 192 -5.13 -16.29 2.91
C VAL A 192 -5.93 -15.37 3.82
N THR A 193 -5.23 -14.70 4.73
CA THR A 193 -5.85 -13.70 5.59
C THR A 193 -6.11 -12.42 4.80
N GLU A 194 -6.96 -11.55 5.35
CA GLU A 194 -7.22 -10.25 4.76
C GLU A 194 -5.93 -9.40 4.68
N ASP A 195 -5.04 -9.56 5.66
CA ASP A 195 -3.79 -8.81 5.74
C ASP A 195 -2.77 -9.34 4.72
N ASP A 196 -2.67 -10.66 4.52
CA ASP A 196 -1.86 -11.25 3.43
C ASP A 196 -2.34 -10.75 2.05
N ALA A 197 -3.66 -10.67 1.84
CA ALA A 197 -4.22 -10.21 0.57
C ALA A 197 -3.93 -8.71 0.34
N ARG A 198 -3.93 -7.90 1.40
CA ARG A 198 -3.56 -6.47 1.34
C ARG A 198 -2.10 -6.28 1.00
N GLU A 199 -1.23 -7.07 1.63
CA GLU A 199 0.21 -7.04 1.37
C GLU A 199 0.50 -7.39 -0.09
N VAL A 200 -0.05 -8.49 -0.59
CA VAL A 200 0.06 -8.90 -2.01
C VAL A 200 -0.42 -7.78 -2.94
N LEU A 201 -1.58 -7.18 -2.66
CA LEU A 201 -2.11 -6.10 -3.49
C LEU A 201 -1.19 -4.87 -3.50
N ARG A 202 -0.63 -4.49 -2.35
CA ARG A 202 0.32 -3.38 -2.22
C ARG A 202 1.59 -3.65 -3.03
N GLU A 203 2.16 -4.85 -2.94
CA GLU A 203 3.34 -5.23 -3.71
C GLU A 203 3.08 -5.24 -5.22
N VAL A 204 1.92 -5.75 -5.63
CA VAL A 204 1.48 -5.73 -7.03
C VAL A 204 1.33 -4.30 -7.55
N LEU A 205 0.69 -3.41 -6.79
CA LEU A 205 0.53 -2.00 -7.18
C LEU A 205 1.88 -1.29 -7.28
N THR A 206 2.80 -1.59 -6.36
CA THR A 206 4.17 -1.09 -6.40
C THR A 206 4.88 -1.52 -7.69
N PHE A 207 4.89 -2.83 -7.97
CA PHE A 207 5.49 -3.37 -9.18
C PHE A 207 4.85 -2.83 -10.46
N TYR A 208 3.53 -2.71 -10.50
CA TYR A 208 2.81 -2.16 -11.64
C TYR A 208 3.12 -0.66 -11.85
N GLY A 209 3.25 0.10 -10.76
CA GLY A 209 3.64 1.52 -10.77
C GLY A 209 5.04 1.76 -11.34
N GLU A 210 5.94 0.80 -11.21
CA GLU A 210 7.27 0.81 -11.85
C GLU A 210 7.24 0.60 -13.37
N GLN A 211 6.05 0.40 -13.96
CA GLN A 211 5.83 0.15 -15.39
C GLN A 211 6.65 -1.05 -15.90
N PRO A 212 6.28 -2.28 -15.46
CA PRO A 212 7.01 -3.48 -15.80
C PRO A 212 6.98 -3.73 -17.31
N SER A 213 8.01 -4.40 -17.82
CA SER A 213 8.09 -4.70 -19.25
C SER A 213 6.98 -5.67 -19.67
N GLU A 214 6.62 -5.62 -20.96
CA GLU A 214 5.66 -6.55 -21.56
C GLU A 214 6.08 -8.03 -21.34
N GLU A 215 7.38 -8.32 -21.39
CA GLU A 215 7.92 -9.65 -21.11
C GLU A 215 7.64 -10.13 -19.66
N ALA A 216 7.69 -9.23 -18.68
CA ALA A 216 7.37 -9.53 -17.29
C ALA A 216 5.87 -9.79 -17.09
N LEU A 217 5.02 -9.03 -17.78
CA LEU A 217 3.58 -9.25 -17.79
C LEU A 217 3.22 -10.60 -18.43
N GLU A 218 3.82 -10.92 -19.58
CA GLU A 218 3.65 -12.22 -20.23
C GLU A 218 4.15 -13.39 -19.36
N ALA A 219 5.23 -13.18 -18.61
CA ALA A 219 5.73 -14.17 -17.66
C ALA A 219 4.70 -14.47 -16.56
N SER A 220 4.02 -13.44 -16.05
CA SER A 220 2.97 -13.57 -15.03
C SER A 220 1.76 -14.35 -15.56
N VAL A 221 1.29 -14.01 -16.78
CA VAL A 221 0.19 -14.73 -17.45
C VAL A 221 0.54 -16.21 -17.69
N ARG A 222 1.79 -16.49 -18.05
CA ARG A 222 2.30 -17.86 -18.26
C ARG A 222 2.40 -18.62 -16.94
N SER A 223 2.92 -17.98 -15.90
CA SER A 223 3.04 -18.54 -14.55
C SER A 223 1.68 -19.01 -14.02
N ILE A 224 0.64 -18.19 -14.13
CA ILE A 224 -0.74 -18.54 -13.75
C ILE A 224 -1.23 -19.78 -14.50
N LYS A 225 -0.99 -19.85 -15.82
CA LYS A 225 -1.38 -21.00 -16.64
C LYS A 225 -0.69 -22.28 -16.19
N GLU A 226 0.58 -22.20 -15.81
CA GLU A 226 1.37 -23.36 -15.41
C GLU A 226 1.01 -23.81 -13.98
N ALA A 227 0.72 -22.85 -13.10
CA ALA A 227 0.33 -23.09 -11.71
C ALA A 227 -1.09 -23.66 -11.58
N LEU A 228 -2.07 -23.13 -12.34
CA LEU A 228 -3.47 -23.50 -12.18
C LEU A 228 -3.90 -24.70 -13.03
N PRO A 229 -4.63 -25.69 -12.46
CA PRO A 229 -5.43 -26.64 -13.23
C PRO A 229 -6.52 -25.93 -14.06
N PRO A 230 -6.99 -26.53 -15.18
CA PRO A 230 -7.98 -25.90 -16.05
C PRO A 230 -9.28 -25.45 -15.37
N ALA A 231 -9.73 -26.16 -14.33
CA ALA A 231 -10.93 -25.79 -13.57
C ALA A 231 -10.73 -24.50 -12.75
N GLN A 232 -9.54 -24.29 -12.18
CA GLN A 232 -9.24 -23.07 -11.43
C GLN A 232 -8.99 -21.88 -12.36
N ARG A 233 -8.49 -22.10 -13.58
CA ARG A 233 -8.40 -21.02 -14.59
C ARG A 233 -9.78 -20.43 -14.96
N LEU A 234 -10.83 -21.23 -14.89
CA LEU A 234 -12.21 -20.75 -15.05
C LEU A 234 -12.64 -19.85 -13.89
N VAL A 235 -12.22 -20.16 -12.66
CA VAL A 235 -12.46 -19.32 -11.49
C VAL A 235 -11.74 -17.97 -11.64
N ALA A 236 -10.47 -17.98 -12.05
CA ALA A 236 -9.71 -16.75 -12.34
C ALA A 236 -10.36 -15.88 -13.42
N LEU A 237 -10.93 -16.49 -14.46
CA LEU A 237 -11.68 -15.76 -15.47
C LEU A 237 -13.02 -15.23 -14.95
N ASP A 238 -13.69 -15.95 -14.04
CA ASP A 238 -14.93 -15.50 -13.39
C ASP A 238 -14.68 -14.29 -12.48
N ASP A 239 -13.57 -14.30 -11.75
CA ASP A 239 -13.13 -13.18 -10.93
C ASP A 239 -12.82 -11.95 -11.81
N LEU A 240 -12.10 -12.13 -12.92
CA LEU A 240 -11.85 -11.06 -13.90
C LEU A 240 -13.15 -10.50 -14.48
N MET A 241 -14.13 -11.35 -14.82
CA MET A 241 -15.44 -10.88 -15.28
C MET A 241 -16.18 -10.10 -14.20
N THR A 242 -16.07 -10.53 -12.94
CA THR A 242 -16.69 -9.84 -11.80
C THR A 242 -16.07 -8.47 -11.58
N ILE A 243 -14.74 -8.36 -11.60
CA ILE A 243 -14.01 -7.10 -11.49
C ILE A 243 -14.38 -6.16 -12.67
N ALA A 244 -14.48 -6.71 -13.88
CA ALA A 244 -14.87 -5.94 -15.05
C ALA A 244 -16.29 -5.34 -14.96
N ASP A 245 -17.24 -6.02 -14.31
CA ASP A 245 -18.65 -5.61 -14.26
C ASP A 245 -18.94 -4.53 -13.19
N ILE A 246 -18.00 -4.20 -12.27
CA ILE A 246 -18.24 -3.29 -11.12
C ILE A 246 -18.68 -1.89 -11.54
N GLU A 247 -18.02 -1.31 -12.54
CA GLU A 247 -18.36 0.05 -13.00
C GLU A 247 -19.34 0.04 -14.18
N GLY A 248 -19.85 -1.13 -14.57
CA GLY A 248 -20.82 -1.28 -15.65
C GLY A 248 -20.29 -0.90 -17.04
N ASP A 249 -19.03 -0.47 -17.17
CA ASP A 249 -18.39 -0.24 -18.45
C ASP A 249 -17.83 -1.55 -19.00
N ARG A 250 -18.65 -2.21 -19.82
CA ARG A 250 -18.20 -3.26 -20.73
C ARG A 250 -17.47 -2.62 -21.91
N SER A 251 -16.41 -1.88 -21.62
CA SER A 251 -15.54 -1.34 -22.64
C SER A 251 -15.05 -2.53 -23.49
N GLY A 252 -14.99 -2.34 -24.80
CA GLY A 252 -14.52 -3.39 -25.71
C GLY A 252 -13.14 -3.92 -25.32
N ASN A 253 -12.33 -3.09 -24.67
CA ASN A 253 -10.98 -3.40 -24.22
C ASN A 253 -10.96 -4.43 -23.08
N LYS A 254 -11.80 -4.28 -22.03
CA LYS A 254 -11.87 -5.28 -20.94
C LYS A 254 -12.24 -6.65 -21.50
N ARG A 255 -13.21 -6.66 -22.42
CA ARG A 255 -13.68 -7.89 -23.07
C ARG A 255 -12.59 -8.52 -23.93
N GLU A 256 -11.90 -7.74 -24.75
CA GLU A 256 -10.80 -8.21 -25.59
C GLU A 256 -9.66 -8.78 -24.74
N MET A 257 -9.34 -8.14 -23.60
CA MET A 257 -8.31 -8.65 -22.70
C MET A 257 -8.73 -9.94 -22.00
N ILE A 258 -9.98 -10.06 -21.53
CA ILE A 258 -10.50 -11.31 -20.96
C ILE A 258 -10.52 -12.43 -22.02
N GLU A 259 -10.92 -12.14 -23.25
CA GLU A 259 -10.86 -13.09 -24.37
C GLU A 259 -9.41 -13.53 -24.67
N GLY A 260 -8.46 -12.58 -24.67
CA GLY A 260 -7.03 -12.87 -24.85
C GLY A 260 -6.44 -13.72 -23.72
N LEU A 261 -6.79 -13.43 -22.46
CA LEU A 261 -6.38 -14.23 -21.30
C LEU A 261 -6.98 -15.63 -21.33
N ALA A 262 -8.25 -15.76 -21.72
CA ALA A 262 -8.90 -17.05 -21.88
C ALA A 262 -8.19 -17.94 -22.92
N ASP A 263 -7.84 -17.36 -24.07
CA ASP A 263 -7.07 -18.04 -25.11
C ASP A 263 -5.66 -18.40 -24.60
N ALA A 264 -4.97 -17.45 -23.94
CA ALA A 264 -3.65 -17.69 -23.36
C ALA A 264 -3.66 -18.83 -22.35
N TRP A 265 -4.70 -18.92 -21.51
CA TRP A 265 -4.87 -19.96 -20.49
C TRP A 265 -5.46 -21.27 -21.02
N GLY A 266 -5.90 -21.30 -22.28
CA GLY A 266 -6.47 -22.49 -22.94
C GLY A 266 -7.85 -22.86 -22.40
N VAL A 267 -8.61 -21.86 -21.96
CA VAL A 267 -9.95 -22.04 -21.40
C VAL A 267 -10.99 -21.74 -22.49
N PRO A 268 -11.87 -22.70 -22.85
CA PRO A 268 -12.90 -22.45 -23.86
C PRO A 268 -13.98 -21.54 -23.29
N VAL A 269 -13.88 -20.24 -23.53
CA VAL A 269 -14.90 -19.28 -23.11
C VAL A 269 -16.01 -19.24 -24.15
N ARG A 270 -17.21 -19.69 -23.79
CA ARG A 270 -18.45 -19.37 -24.52
C ARG A 270 -19.09 -18.15 -23.86
N MET A 271 -18.65 -16.95 -24.22
CA MET A 271 -19.35 -15.75 -23.79
C MET A 271 -20.74 -15.73 -24.43
N ARG A 272 -21.79 -15.68 -23.60
CA ARG A 272 -23.16 -15.57 -24.08
C ARG A 272 -23.30 -14.21 -24.75
N ALA A 273 -23.40 -14.19 -26.07
CA ALA A 273 -23.73 -12.97 -26.81
C ALA A 273 -25.00 -12.37 -26.22
N ALA A 274 -24.96 -11.09 -25.86
CA ALA A 274 -26.18 -10.34 -25.58
C ALA A 274 -27.11 -10.47 -26.81
N PRO A 275 -28.42 -10.62 -26.62
CA PRO A 275 -29.33 -10.60 -27.76
C PRO A 275 -29.14 -9.27 -28.48
N GLN A 276 -28.71 -9.34 -29.74
CA GLN A 276 -28.86 -8.24 -30.67
C GLN A 276 -30.36 -8.11 -30.95
N ASP A 277 -31.08 -7.38 -30.11
CA ASP A 277 -32.41 -6.92 -30.46
C ASP A 277 -32.26 -5.69 -31.37
N GLY A 278 -31.90 -6.00 -32.61
CA GLY A 278 -32.16 -5.15 -33.76
C GLY A 278 -33.55 -5.46 -34.31
N GLU A 279 -34.29 -4.37 -34.54
CA GLU A 279 -35.28 -4.19 -35.61
C GLU A 279 -36.62 -4.94 -35.51
N ALA A 280 -37.64 -4.17 -35.11
CA ALA A 280 -38.92 -4.09 -35.84
C ALA A 280 -39.46 -2.65 -35.78
#